data_AF-A0A382QXV6-F1
#
_entry.id   AF-A0A382QXV6-F1
#
_cell.length_a   1.000
_cell.length_b   1.000
_cell.length_c   1.000
_cell.angle_alpha   90.00
_cell.angle_beta   90.00
_cell.angle_gamma   90.00
#
_symmetry.space_group_name_H-M   'P 1'
#
loop_
_entity.id
_entity.type
_entity.pdbx_description
1 polymer ?
#
loop_
_entity_poly.entity_id
_entity_poly.type
_entity_poly.pdbx_seq_one_letter_code
_entity_poly.pdbx_strand_id
1 'polypeptide(L)'
;MNELITDIKSLELETLKNLKNSKAANTLRAYQADFKDFSAFCGKNGLSSMPTEPKILSLYLTHLSATSKFSTLKRRIASISVIHKMKGHYLDTKHPIIMENLHGIKRLKGSNQKAKKPILISDLKLIINAIDQSN
;
A
#
# COMPACT_ATOMS: atom_id res chain seq x y z
N MET A 1 -22.62 -35.45 -24.08
CA MET A 1 -21.84 -34.20 -23.97
C MET A 1 -22.73 -33.20 -23.25
N ASN A 2 -22.20 -32.59 -22.17
CA ASN A 2 -22.75 -31.49 -21.37
C ASN A 2 -23.81 -31.82 -20.30
N GLU A 3 -23.36 -32.42 -19.20
CA GLU A 3 -23.92 -32.10 -17.88
C GLU A 3 -23.35 -30.75 -17.43
N LEU A 4 -23.96 -29.65 -17.91
CA LEU A 4 -23.60 -28.31 -17.49
C LEU A 4 -24.58 -27.85 -16.41
N ILE A 5 -23.99 -27.31 -15.34
CA ILE A 5 -24.57 -26.62 -14.18
C ILE A 5 -24.72 -27.51 -12.94
N THR A 6 -23.57 -27.72 -12.28
CA THR A 6 -23.50 -27.80 -10.82
C THR A 6 -24.08 -26.50 -10.23
N ASP A 7 -24.92 -26.62 -9.20
CA ASP A 7 -25.57 -25.52 -8.45
C ASP A 7 -24.88 -24.14 -8.57
N ILE A 8 -25.52 -23.19 -9.29
CA ILE A 8 -25.00 -21.83 -9.51
C ILE A 8 -24.70 -21.14 -8.18
N LYS A 9 -25.46 -21.40 -7.12
CA LYS A 9 -25.21 -20.81 -5.79
C LYS A 9 -23.88 -21.27 -5.21
N SER A 10 -23.51 -22.52 -5.44
CA SER A 10 -22.21 -23.07 -5.06
C SER A 10 -21.08 -22.34 -5.80
N LEU A 11 -21.24 -22.12 -7.11
CA LEU A 11 -20.27 -21.38 -7.94
C LEU A 11 -20.14 -19.91 -7.52
N GLU A 12 -21.23 -19.25 -7.13
CA GLU A 12 -21.20 -17.89 -6.59
C GLU A 12 -20.43 -17.82 -5.26
N LEU A 13 -20.68 -18.74 -4.34
CA LEU A 13 -19.97 -18.82 -3.06
C LEU A 13 -18.48 -19.10 -3.26
N GLU A 14 -18.13 -20.02 -4.17
CA GLU A 14 -16.76 -20.32 -4.52
C GLU A 14 -16.07 -19.11 -5.19
N THR A 15 -16.79 -18.40 -6.06
CA THR A 15 -16.30 -17.15 -6.66
C THR A 15 -15.99 -16.11 -5.57
N LEU A 16 -16.88 -15.92 -4.60
CA LEU A 16 -16.64 -15.01 -3.47
C LEU A 16 -15.41 -15.43 -2.65
N LYS A 17 -15.22 -16.73 -2.43
CA LYS A 17 -14.04 -17.28 -1.75
C LYS A 17 -12.75 -17.01 -2.54
N ASN A 18 -12.78 -17.23 -3.85
CA ASN A 18 -11.65 -16.98 -4.74
C ASN A 18 -11.29 -15.49 -4.80
N LEU A 19 -12.29 -14.60 -4.87
CA LEU A 19 -12.09 -13.16 -4.80
C LEU A 19 -11.43 -12.73 -3.49
N LYS A 20 -11.89 -13.26 -2.35
CA LYS A 20 -11.27 -13.00 -1.03
C LYS A 20 -9.82 -13.51 -0.97
N ASN A 21 -9.53 -14.64 -1.59
CA ASN A 21 -8.19 -15.25 -1.62
C ASN A 21 -7.26 -14.65 -2.68
N SER A 22 -7.74 -13.74 -3.53
CA SER A 22 -6.94 -13.12 -4.60
C SER A 22 -5.74 -12.30 -4.09
N LYS A 23 -5.77 -11.86 -2.82
CA LYS A 23 -4.71 -11.07 -2.18
C LYS A 23 -4.42 -11.60 -0.78
N ALA A 24 -3.14 -11.58 -0.41
CA ALA A 24 -2.71 -11.90 0.94
C ALA A 24 -3.35 -10.95 1.97
N ALA A 25 -3.68 -11.45 3.16
CA ALA A 25 -4.29 -10.67 4.23
C ALA A 25 -3.45 -9.43 4.61
N ASN A 26 -2.12 -9.55 4.58
CA ASN A 26 -1.22 -8.43 4.84
C ASN A 26 -1.33 -7.32 3.79
N THR A 27 -1.54 -7.67 2.53
CA THR A 27 -1.74 -6.72 1.43
C THR A 27 -3.06 -5.98 1.60
N LEU A 28 -4.14 -6.69 1.93
CA LEU A 28 -5.44 -6.06 2.18
C LEU A 28 -5.39 -5.08 3.35
N ARG A 29 -4.74 -5.48 4.45
CA ARG A 29 -4.54 -4.62 5.63
C ARG A 29 -3.73 -3.37 5.29
N ALA A 30 -2.66 -3.53 4.50
CA ALA A 30 -1.84 -2.41 4.05
C ALA A 30 -2.66 -1.44 3.18
N TYR A 31 -3.45 -1.95 2.23
CA TYR A 31 -4.30 -1.11 1.38
C TYR A 31 -5.32 -0.32 2.20
N GLN A 32 -5.99 -0.99 3.15
CA GLN A 32 -6.98 -0.36 4.02
C GLN A 32 -6.35 0.73 4.91
N ALA A 33 -5.22 0.43 5.54
CA ALA A 33 -4.49 1.40 6.35
C ALA A 33 -4.03 2.60 5.51
N ASP A 34 -3.56 2.33 4.29
CA ASP A 34 -3.08 3.36 3.38
C ASP A 34 -4.20 4.32 2.97
N PHE A 35 -5.37 3.78 2.64
CA PHE A 35 -6.52 4.56 2.22
C PHE A 35 -7.24 5.28 3.37
N LYS A 36 -7.22 4.70 4.58
CA LYS A 36 -7.72 5.37 5.79
C LYS A 36 -6.95 6.66 6.05
N ASP A 37 -5.63 6.61 5.96
CA ASP A 37 -4.76 7.78 6.12
C ASP A 37 -5.01 8.83 5.02
N PHE A 38 -5.13 8.40 3.75
CA PHE A 38 -5.51 9.29 2.66
C PHE A 38 -6.88 9.95 2.89
N SER A 39 -7.88 9.17 3.30
CA SER A 39 -9.22 9.67 3.59
C SER A 39 -9.24 10.66 4.75
N ALA A 40 -8.43 10.43 5.79
CA ALA A 40 -8.26 11.36 6.88
C ALA A 40 -7.60 12.67 6.44
N PHE A 41 -6.60 12.61 5.56
CA PHE A 41 -6.02 13.80 4.92
C PHE A 41 -7.08 14.57 4.13
N CYS A 42 -7.85 13.89 3.28
CA CYS A 42 -8.92 14.52 2.49
C CYS A 42 -9.97 15.18 3.40
N GLY A 43 -10.47 14.46 4.41
CA GLY A 43 -11.50 14.98 5.32
C GLY A 43 -11.05 16.22 6.11
N LYS A 44 -9.78 16.26 6.55
CA LYS A 44 -9.22 17.44 7.23
C LYS A 44 -9.10 18.68 6.34
N ASN A 45 -9.02 18.49 5.02
CA ASN A 45 -8.80 19.55 4.05
C ASN A 45 -10.03 19.83 3.17
N GLY A 46 -11.20 19.25 3.48
CA GLY A 46 -12.42 19.43 2.69
C GLY A 46 -12.35 18.85 1.27
N LEU A 47 -11.51 17.84 1.04
CA LEU A 47 -11.32 17.19 -0.25
C LEU A 47 -12.11 15.88 -0.32
N SER A 48 -12.52 15.48 -1.52
CA SER A 48 -13.11 14.14 -1.75
C SER A 48 -12.03 13.07 -1.78
N SER A 49 -12.19 12.01 -0.98
CA SER A 49 -11.31 10.83 -1.02
C SER A 49 -11.79 9.75 -2.01
N MET A 50 -13.06 9.81 -2.45
CA MET A 50 -13.65 8.86 -3.40
C MET A 50 -14.89 9.46 -4.10
N PRO A 51 -14.89 9.58 -5.44
CA PRO A 51 -13.73 9.50 -6.32
C PRO A 51 -12.75 10.64 -6.05
N THR A 52 -11.44 10.38 -6.17
CA THR A 52 -10.40 11.42 -6.08
C THR A 52 -9.89 11.84 -7.44
N GLU A 53 -9.41 13.09 -7.53
CA GLU A 53 -8.69 13.59 -8.70
C GLU A 53 -7.16 13.39 -8.56
N PRO A 54 -6.42 13.31 -9.68
CA PRO A 54 -4.96 13.24 -9.66
C PRO A 54 -4.29 14.39 -8.90
N LYS A 55 -4.91 15.59 -8.92
CA LYS A 55 -4.43 16.77 -8.18
C LYS A 55 -4.44 16.56 -6.66
N ILE A 56 -5.53 16.01 -6.12
CA ILE A 56 -5.68 15.71 -4.69
C ILE A 56 -4.66 14.66 -4.26
N LEU A 57 -4.47 13.62 -5.07
CA LEU A 57 -3.45 12.61 -4.82
C LEU A 57 -2.05 13.23 -4.81
N SER A 58 -1.74 14.14 -5.73
CA SER A 58 -0.44 14.83 -5.75
C SER A 58 -0.20 15.66 -4.49
N LEU A 59 -1.20 16.42 -4.02
CA LEU A 59 -1.11 17.17 -2.75
C LEU A 59 -0.84 16.25 -1.55
N TYR A 60 -1.55 15.12 -1.47
CA TYR A 60 -1.33 14.12 -0.43
C TYR A 60 0.09 13.56 -0.46
N LEU A 61 0.62 13.25 -1.65
CA LEU A 61 1.99 12.75 -1.79
C LEU A 61 3.03 13.79 -1.37
N THR A 62 2.81 15.07 -1.68
CA THR A 62 3.68 16.16 -1.21
C THR A 62 3.66 16.25 0.32
N HIS A 63 2.48 16.23 0.93
CA HIS A 63 2.34 16.21 2.39
C HIS A 63 3.08 15.02 3.01
N LEU A 64 2.82 13.82 2.50
CA LEU A 64 3.41 12.59 3.01
C LEU A 64 4.92 12.53 2.77
N SER A 65 5.41 13.17 1.72
CA SER A 65 6.83 13.20 1.39
C SER A 65 7.66 13.78 2.53
N ALA A 66 7.13 14.72 3.33
CA ALA A 66 7.85 15.36 4.44
C ALA A 66 8.39 14.33 5.45
N THR A 67 7.61 13.29 5.76
CA THR A 67 7.92 12.31 6.80
C THR A 67 8.20 10.90 6.26
N SER A 68 7.80 10.60 5.02
CA SER A 68 7.86 9.25 4.46
C SER A 68 8.96 9.06 3.42
N LYS A 69 9.42 7.81 3.30
CA LYS A 69 10.35 7.38 2.25
C LYS A 69 9.67 7.34 0.88
N PHE A 70 10.45 7.51 -0.19
CA PHE A 70 9.96 7.42 -1.57
C PHE A 70 9.26 6.08 -1.90
N SER A 71 9.75 4.96 -1.33
CA SER A 71 9.11 3.64 -1.49
C SER A 71 7.70 3.60 -0.87
N THR A 72 7.49 4.29 0.25
CA THR A 72 6.17 4.42 0.88
C THR A 72 5.22 5.16 -0.05
N LEU A 73 5.65 6.28 -0.66
CA LEU A 73 4.82 7.06 -1.59
C LEU A 73 4.33 6.19 -2.76
N LYS A 74 5.22 5.42 -3.38
CA LYS A 74 4.86 4.50 -4.47
C LYS A 74 3.84 3.44 -4.03
N ARG A 75 4.03 2.86 -2.84
CA ARG A 75 3.07 1.89 -2.27
C ARG A 75 1.70 2.54 -2.04
N ARG A 76 1.65 3.76 -1.53
CA ARG A 76 0.40 4.50 -1.28
C ARG A 76 -0.41 4.73 -2.55
N ILE A 77 0.26 5.12 -3.65
CA ILE A 77 -0.39 5.28 -4.96
C ILE A 77 -1.02 3.96 -5.41
N ALA A 78 -0.28 2.85 -5.31
CA ALA A 78 -0.79 1.53 -5.68
C ALA A 78 -2.00 1.14 -4.83
N SER A 79 -1.94 1.33 -3.52
CA SER A 79 -3.05 1.06 -2.59
C SER A 79 -4.31 1.86 -2.94
N ILE A 80 -4.16 3.18 -3.16
CA ILE A 80 -5.28 4.08 -3.49
C ILE A 80 -5.87 3.70 -4.86
N SER A 81 -5.03 3.39 -5.84
CA SER A 81 -5.48 2.95 -7.18
C SER A 81 -6.27 1.66 -7.14
N VAL A 82 -5.80 0.66 -6.39
CA VAL A 82 -6.50 -0.61 -6.23
C VAL A 82 -7.86 -0.40 -5.57
N ILE A 83 -7.94 0.45 -4.54
CA ILE A 83 -9.21 0.72 -3.85
C ILE A 83 -10.19 1.46 -4.75
N HIS A 84 -9.73 2.45 -5.54
CA HIS A 84 -10.57 3.12 -6.54
C HIS A 84 -11.11 2.11 -7.56
N LYS A 85 -10.23 1.28 -8.13
CA LYS A 85 -10.62 0.22 -9.07
C LYS A 85 -11.64 -0.74 -8.47
N MET A 86 -11.47 -1.11 -7.20
CA MET A 86 -12.39 -2.03 -6.51
C MET A 86 -13.73 -1.40 -6.17
N LYS A 87 -13.80 -0.06 -6.10
CA LYS A 87 -15.05 0.70 -5.96
C LYS A 87 -15.66 1.10 -7.31
N GLY A 88 -15.09 0.68 -8.44
CA GLY A 88 -15.60 1.00 -9.77
C GLY A 88 -15.19 2.37 -10.29
N HIS A 89 -14.24 3.03 -9.65
CA HIS A 89 -13.74 4.35 -10.06
C HIS A 89 -12.39 4.24 -10.77
N TYR A 90 -12.23 5.02 -11.84
CA TYR A 90 -10.94 5.18 -12.51
C TYR A 90 -10.13 6.30 -11.85
N LEU A 91 -8.85 6.04 -11.60
CA LEU A 91 -7.88 7.03 -11.13
C LEU A 91 -6.63 6.94 -12.00
N ASP A 92 -6.38 7.99 -12.78
CA ASP A 92 -5.16 8.10 -13.57
C ASP A 92 -3.96 8.39 -12.64
N THR A 93 -3.32 7.31 -12.19
CA THR A 93 -2.11 7.40 -11.36
C THR A 93 -0.88 7.84 -12.14
N LYS A 94 -0.91 7.78 -13.48
CA LYS A 94 0.19 8.18 -14.36
C LYS A 94 0.06 9.62 -14.86
N HIS A 95 -0.98 10.32 -14.41
CA HIS A 95 -1.19 11.72 -14.75
C HIS A 95 0.09 12.55 -14.50
N PRO A 96 0.48 13.46 -15.42
CA PRO A 96 1.72 14.23 -15.30
C PRO A 96 1.90 14.91 -13.94
N ILE A 97 0.82 15.44 -13.36
CA ILE A 97 0.85 16.09 -12.03
C ILE A 97 1.33 15.18 -10.90
N ILE A 98 1.13 13.86 -10.99
CA ILE A 98 1.59 12.90 -10.00
C ILE A 98 3.04 12.52 -10.31
N MET A 99 3.33 12.22 -11.57
CA MET A 99 4.66 11.77 -12.00
C MET A 99 5.72 12.86 -11.82
N GLU A 100 5.44 14.10 -12.26
CA GLU A 100 6.35 15.22 -12.10
C GLU A 100 6.58 15.58 -10.63
N ASN A 101 5.53 15.52 -9.80
CA ASN A 101 5.68 15.71 -8.36
C ASN A 101 6.57 14.62 -7.73
N LEU A 102 6.36 13.35 -8.08
CA LEU A 102 7.24 12.26 -7.63
C LEU A 102 8.68 12.44 -8.10
N HIS A 103 8.90 12.90 -9.33
CA HIS A 103 10.24 13.22 -9.83
C HIS A 103 10.90 14.34 -9.00
N GLY A 104 10.15 15.39 -8.68
CA GLY A 104 10.58 16.46 -7.77
C GLY A 104 10.97 15.93 -6.39
N ILE A 105 10.08 15.16 -5.76
CA ILE A 105 10.32 14.55 -4.44
C ILE A 105 11.55 13.63 -4.49
N LYS A 106 11.69 12.82 -5.54
CA LYS A 106 12.83 11.91 -5.72
C LYS A 106 14.15 12.68 -5.84
N ARG A 107 14.18 13.80 -6.58
CA ARG A 107 15.38 14.64 -6.71
C ARG A 107 15.79 15.26 -5.38
N LEU A 108 14.83 15.76 -4.59
CA LEU A 108 15.11 16.42 -3.32
C LEU A 108 15.50 15.46 -2.20
N LYS A 109 14.78 14.33 -2.06
CA LYS A 109 14.97 13.39 -0.94
C LYS A 109 15.85 12.19 -1.26
N GLY A 110 16.10 11.93 -2.54
CA GLY A 110 16.71 10.70 -3.00
C GLY A 110 15.81 9.46 -2.80
N SER A 111 16.32 8.32 -3.25
CA SER A 111 15.64 7.02 -3.11
C SER A 111 16.52 5.94 -2.48
N ASN A 112 17.63 6.33 -1.85
CA ASN A 112 18.62 5.40 -1.31
C ASN A 112 18.02 4.58 -0.17
N GLN A 113 18.05 3.26 -0.32
CA GLN A 113 17.61 2.34 0.71
C GLN A 113 18.73 2.15 1.73
N LYS A 114 18.53 2.61 2.96
CA LYS A 114 19.44 2.33 4.07
C LYS A 114 19.18 0.91 4.59
N ALA A 115 20.06 -0.03 4.24
CA ALA A 115 20.08 -1.35 4.84
C ALA A 115 20.50 -1.28 6.31
N LYS A 116 20.03 -2.22 7.13
CA LYS A 116 20.52 -2.40 8.49
C LYS A 116 21.86 -3.14 8.44
N LYS A 117 22.74 -2.89 9.41
CA LYS A 117 23.97 -3.68 9.55
C LYS A 117 23.58 -5.14 9.81
N PRO A 118 24.26 -6.12 9.19
CA PRO A 118 24.01 -7.52 9.48
C PRO A 118 24.38 -7.82 10.93
N ILE A 119 23.65 -8.74 11.56
CA ILE A 119 24.08 -9.34 12.82
C ILE A 119 25.21 -10.32 12.52
N LEU A 120 26.34 -10.21 13.21
CA LEU A 120 27.46 -11.13 13.05
C LEU A 120 27.27 -12.35 13.96
N ILE A 121 27.93 -13.45 13.62
CA ILE A 121 27.93 -14.66 14.46
C ILE A 121 28.50 -14.36 15.86
N SER A 122 29.48 -13.46 15.96
CA SER A 122 30.01 -12.97 17.23
C SER A 122 28.93 -12.30 18.08
N ASP A 123 28.12 -11.45 17.46
CA ASP A 123 27.03 -10.72 18.15
C ASP A 123 25.98 -11.71 18.64
N LEU A 124 25.67 -12.73 17.83
CA LEU A 124 24.72 -13.78 18.19
C LEU A 124 25.18 -14.57 19.42
N LYS A 125 26.46 -14.94 19.50
CA LYS A 125 27.03 -15.64 20.65
C LYS A 125 26.92 -14.81 21.94
N LEU A 126 27.19 -13.50 21.85
CA LEU A 126 27.06 -12.59 22.99
C LEU A 126 25.61 -12.49 23.49
N ILE A 127 24.65 -12.41 22.56
CA ILE A 127 23.23 -12.35 22.91
C ILE A 127 22.78 -13.64 23.60
N ILE A 128 23.16 -14.80 23.06
CA ILE A 128 22.82 -16.11 23.66
C ILE A 128 23.39 -16.22 25.07
N ASN A 129 24.68 -15.91 25.26
CA ASN A 129 25.31 -15.96 26.57
C ASN A 129 24.64 -15.02 27.59
N ALA A 130 24.21 -13.83 27.16
CA ALA A 130 23.49 -12.90 28.04
C ALA A 130 22.10 -13.43 28.43
N ILE A 131 21.40 -14.10 27.52
CA ILE A 131 20.11 -14.76 27.82
C ILE A 131 20.31 -15.91 28.80
N ASP A 132 21.34 -16.73 28.60
CA ASP A 132 21.63 -17.89 29.47
C ASP A 132 22.03 -17.47 30.89
N GLN A 133 22.69 -16.31 31.06
CA GLN A 133 23.03 -15.76 32.38
C GLN A 133 21.85 -15.10 33.12
N SER A 134 20.76 -14.82 32.40
CA SER A 134 19.57 -14.15 32.95
C SER A 134 18.46 -15.12 33.37
N ASN A 135 18.66 -16.43 33.13
CA ASN A 135 17.83 -17.55 33.59
C ASN A 135 18.53 -18.32 34.71
#